data_AF-A0A1Q8VCD2-F1
#
_entry.id   AF-A0A1Q8VCD2-F1
#
_cell.length_a   1.000
_cell.length_b   1.000
_cell.length_c   1.000
_cell.angle_alpha   90.00
_cell.angle_beta   90.00
_cell.angle_gamma   90.00
#
_symmetry.space_group_name_H-M   'P 1'
#
loop_
_entity.id
_entity.type
_entity.pdbx_description
1 polymer ?
#
loop_
_entity_poly.entity_id
_entity_poly.type
_entity_poly.pdbx_seq_one_letter_code
_entity_poly.pdbx_strand_id
1 'polypeptide(L)'
;MRDPLLPLLPGPHDADRPWLICYGIDERVELTGHVLSMWLAKIAGFVTSESGPGDGVHVTLPPHWRTVAWACGTWVAGRSVLLGSSEQIRAAGLVPELSVAFTPESLCEEAEAQVLVPPASLALRWPEELPALVLDGAADLMHYPDRFTPVSAAGDLMCLSDLTTEMAAPAAPGAPAGTGPSGDRPSALTRAQLVARVEAACASTGADKRSASRAVLVRSPDTAQMLQEVLVAWRTGRTAVVLTPEAGDDVAAAAVRQEGITG
;
A
#
# COMPACT_ATOMS: atom_id res chain seq x y z
N MET A 1 22.22 2.53 10.43
CA MET A 1 21.13 2.15 11.36
C MET A 1 20.21 1.20 10.61
N ARG A 2 19.75 0.09 11.20
CA ARG A 2 18.90 -0.88 10.47
C ARG A 2 17.49 -0.33 10.38
N ASP A 3 16.90 -0.35 9.19
CA ASP A 3 15.51 0.04 8.96
C ASP A 3 14.57 -0.93 9.70
N PRO A 4 13.69 -0.44 10.60
CA PRO A 4 12.81 -1.30 11.40
C PRO A 4 11.64 -1.89 10.61
N LEU A 5 11.30 -1.34 9.44
CA LEU A 5 10.14 -1.76 8.64
C LEU A 5 10.47 -2.96 7.74
N LEU A 6 11.68 -3.02 7.20
CA LEU A 6 12.10 -4.08 6.26
C LEU A 6 11.90 -5.52 6.78
N PRO A 7 12.12 -5.85 8.08
CA PRO A 7 11.86 -7.19 8.60
C PRO A 7 10.40 -7.65 8.54
N LEU A 8 9.44 -6.75 8.29
CA LEU A 8 8.02 -7.10 8.11
C LEU A 8 7.69 -7.56 6.68
N LEU A 9 8.57 -7.27 5.72
CA LEU A 9 8.33 -7.51 4.30
C LEU A 9 8.86 -8.88 3.87
N PRO A 10 8.25 -9.53 2.85
CA PRO A 10 8.75 -10.79 2.33
C PRO A 10 10.10 -10.63 1.65
N GLY A 11 10.93 -11.66 1.75
CA GLY A 11 12.22 -11.76 1.09
C GLY A 11 12.34 -12.94 0.11
N PRO A 12 13.48 -13.06 -0.58
CA PRO A 12 13.70 -14.09 -1.60
C PRO A 12 13.62 -15.54 -1.10
N HIS A 13 13.70 -15.75 0.22
CA HIS A 13 13.65 -17.08 0.85
C HIS A 13 12.24 -17.52 1.24
N ASP A 14 11.25 -16.62 1.18
CA ASP A 14 9.87 -16.86 1.59
C ASP A 14 9.03 -17.53 0.48
N ALA A 15 9.52 -18.64 -0.06
CA ALA A 15 8.92 -19.33 -1.21
C ALA A 15 7.94 -20.45 -0.83
N ASP A 16 7.87 -20.84 0.44
CA ASP A 16 7.17 -22.03 0.93
C ASP A 16 5.66 -21.82 1.18
N ARG A 17 5.19 -20.57 1.14
CA ARG A 17 3.79 -20.22 1.33
C ARG A 17 3.38 -18.94 0.58
N PRO A 18 2.08 -18.78 0.29
CA PRO A 18 1.54 -17.49 -0.10
C PRO A 18 1.70 -16.48 1.05
N TRP A 19 2.00 -15.24 0.68
CA TRP A 19 2.01 -14.09 1.59
C TRP A 19 0.82 -13.18 1.34
N LEU A 20 0.41 -13.06 0.08
CA LEU A 20 -0.71 -12.21 -0.33
C LEU A 20 -1.58 -12.96 -1.31
N ILE A 21 -2.88 -12.96 -1.04
CA ILE A 21 -3.91 -13.40 -1.97
C ILE A 21 -4.86 -12.22 -2.16
N CYS A 22 -5.23 -11.93 -3.39
CA CYS A 22 -6.17 -10.86 -3.72
C CYS A 22 -7.33 -11.45 -4.52
N TYR A 23 -8.54 -11.16 -4.06
CA TYR A 23 -9.79 -11.56 -4.72
C TYR A 23 -10.52 -10.32 -5.25
N GLY A 24 -10.94 -10.37 -6.51
CA GLY A 24 -11.92 -9.48 -7.12
C GLY A 24 -13.14 -10.27 -7.61
N ILE A 25 -14.04 -9.63 -8.36
CA ILE A 25 -15.28 -10.26 -8.88
C ILE A 25 -14.96 -11.52 -9.71
N ASP A 26 -13.96 -11.45 -10.58
CA ASP A 26 -13.58 -12.54 -11.50
C ASP A 26 -12.07 -12.84 -11.48
N GLU A 27 -11.36 -12.42 -10.43
CA GLU A 27 -9.92 -12.63 -10.32
C GLU A 27 -9.51 -13.14 -8.94
N ARG A 28 -8.54 -14.06 -8.95
CA ARG A 28 -7.81 -14.50 -7.76
C ARG A 28 -6.32 -14.49 -8.08
N VAL A 29 -5.57 -13.61 -7.43
CA VAL A 29 -4.12 -13.56 -7.52
C VAL A 29 -3.52 -14.12 -6.25
N GLU A 30 -2.56 -15.02 -6.38
CA GLU A 30 -1.80 -15.55 -5.26
C GLU A 30 -0.31 -15.28 -5.47
N LEU A 31 0.33 -14.64 -4.49
CA LEU A 31 1.74 -14.31 -4.51
C LEU A 31 2.44 -14.97 -3.32
N THR A 32 3.42 -15.81 -3.63
CA THR A 32 4.40 -16.28 -2.64
C THR A 32 5.26 -15.10 -2.16
N GLY A 33 5.91 -15.24 -1.00
CA GLY A 33 6.82 -14.21 -0.52
C GLY A 33 7.97 -13.95 -1.49
N HIS A 34 8.50 -15.00 -2.14
CA HIS A 34 9.49 -14.87 -3.20
C HIS A 34 8.99 -13.99 -4.36
N VAL A 35 7.84 -14.32 -4.96
CA VAL A 35 7.29 -13.55 -6.09
C VAL A 35 6.97 -12.12 -5.67
N LEU A 36 6.37 -11.93 -4.50
CA LEU A 36 6.09 -10.60 -3.97
C LEU A 36 7.39 -9.80 -3.79
N SER A 37 8.45 -10.39 -3.24
CA SER A 37 9.75 -9.73 -3.10
C SER A 37 10.37 -9.29 -4.44
N MET A 38 10.11 -10.03 -5.53
CA MET A 38 10.52 -9.61 -6.89
C MET A 38 9.77 -8.35 -7.32
N TRP A 39 8.45 -8.28 -7.11
CA TRP A 39 7.66 -7.08 -7.39
C TRP A 39 8.14 -5.88 -6.57
N LEU A 40 8.39 -6.08 -5.27
CA LEU A 40 8.95 -5.04 -4.39
C LEU A 40 10.29 -4.52 -4.93
N ALA A 41 11.17 -5.42 -5.40
CA ALA A 41 12.46 -5.05 -5.99
C ALA A 41 12.33 -4.24 -7.28
N LYS A 42 11.42 -4.65 -8.19
CA LYS A 42 11.14 -3.91 -9.43
C LYS A 42 10.63 -2.52 -9.15
N ILE A 43 9.66 -2.40 -8.25
CA ILE A 43 9.05 -1.14 -7.86
C ILE A 43 10.08 -0.25 -7.18
N ALA A 44 10.91 -0.79 -6.29
CA ALA A 44 11.96 -0.02 -5.64
C ALA A 44 12.99 0.51 -6.65
N GLY A 45 13.36 -0.31 -7.62
CA GLY A 45 14.20 0.08 -8.75
C GLY A 45 13.58 1.21 -9.56
N PHE A 46 12.31 1.05 -9.94
CA PHE A 46 11.52 2.02 -10.71
C PHE A 46 11.41 3.36 -10.00
N VAL A 47 11.00 3.37 -8.73
CA VAL A 47 10.90 4.59 -7.92
C VAL A 47 12.26 5.29 -7.79
N THR A 48 13.35 4.53 -7.71
CA THR A 48 14.70 5.10 -7.58
C THR A 48 15.20 5.75 -8.87
N SER A 49 14.83 5.22 -10.04
CA SER A 49 15.29 5.70 -11.34
C SER A 49 14.40 6.77 -11.96
N GLU A 50 13.08 6.64 -11.79
CA GLU A 50 12.10 7.50 -12.47
C GLU A 50 11.71 8.73 -11.64
N SER A 51 12.18 8.86 -10.39
CA SER A 51 11.89 10.03 -9.56
C SER A 51 13.06 10.47 -8.68
N GLY A 52 13.19 11.78 -8.52
CA GLY A 52 14.09 12.42 -7.56
C GLY A 52 13.52 12.44 -6.14
N PRO A 53 14.27 12.97 -5.15
CA PRO A 53 13.75 13.17 -3.80
C PRO A 53 12.69 14.27 -3.69
N GLY A 54 11.67 14.02 -2.89
CA GLY A 54 10.51 14.88 -2.66
C GLY A 54 9.71 14.39 -1.43
N ASP A 55 8.40 14.66 -1.42
CA ASP A 55 7.57 14.37 -0.24
C ASP A 55 7.19 12.88 -0.08
N GLY A 56 7.32 12.11 -1.16
CA GLY A 56 7.05 10.66 -1.21
C GLY A 56 6.37 10.22 -2.50
N VAL A 57 6.10 8.93 -2.60
CA VAL A 57 5.34 8.33 -3.71
C VAL A 57 3.86 8.37 -3.39
N HIS A 58 3.09 9.08 -4.20
CA HIS A 58 1.64 9.13 -4.15
C HIS A 58 1.04 7.84 -4.73
N VAL A 59 0.46 7.01 -3.87
CA VAL A 59 -0.17 5.74 -4.23
C VAL A 59 -1.68 5.90 -4.12
N THR A 60 -2.32 6.27 -5.23
CA THR A 60 -3.77 6.45 -5.31
C THR A 60 -4.43 5.21 -5.89
N LEU A 61 -4.17 4.09 -5.23
CA LEU A 61 -4.69 2.78 -5.60
C LEU A 61 -5.65 2.29 -4.52
N PRO A 62 -6.80 1.71 -4.88
CA PRO A 62 -7.71 1.11 -3.91
C PRO A 62 -7.11 -0.16 -3.28
N PRO A 63 -7.74 -0.79 -2.27
CA PRO A 63 -7.37 -2.13 -1.82
C PRO A 63 -7.16 -3.14 -2.96
N HIS A 64 -5.91 -3.52 -3.23
CA HIS A 64 -5.53 -4.42 -4.32
C HIS A 64 -4.11 -4.96 -4.08
N TRP A 65 -3.74 -6.09 -4.68
CA TRP A 65 -2.37 -6.62 -4.50
C TRP A 65 -1.29 -5.67 -5.03
N ARG A 66 -1.59 -4.95 -6.11
CA ARG A 66 -0.69 -3.93 -6.68
C ARG A 66 -0.46 -2.78 -5.70
N THR A 67 -1.48 -2.37 -4.95
CA THR A 67 -1.38 -1.34 -3.91
C THR A 67 -0.41 -1.76 -2.81
N VAL A 68 -0.52 -3.01 -2.36
CA VAL A 68 0.41 -3.59 -1.38
C VAL A 68 1.83 -3.63 -1.95
N ALA A 69 2.00 -4.09 -3.19
CA ALA A 69 3.30 -4.17 -3.84
C ALA A 69 3.94 -2.79 -4.02
N TRP A 70 3.18 -1.78 -4.48
CA TRP A 70 3.65 -0.40 -4.67
C TRP A 70 4.04 0.24 -3.35
N ALA A 71 3.21 0.16 -2.32
CA ALA A 71 3.53 0.69 -1.00
C ALA A 71 4.81 0.03 -0.42
N CYS A 72 4.91 -1.29 -0.47
CA CYS A 72 6.07 -2.01 0.05
C CYS A 72 7.35 -1.75 -0.77
N GLY A 73 7.25 -1.70 -2.10
CA GLY A 73 8.38 -1.38 -2.98
C GLY A 73 8.91 0.04 -2.75
N THR A 74 8.01 1.01 -2.56
CA THR A 74 8.34 2.37 -2.13
C THR A 74 9.11 2.38 -0.81
N TRP A 75 8.67 1.60 0.18
CA TRP A 75 9.41 1.47 1.43
C TRP A 75 10.77 0.80 1.26
N VAL A 76 10.90 -0.20 0.37
CA VAL A 76 12.19 -0.83 0.03
C VAL A 76 13.14 0.16 -0.65
N ALA A 77 12.62 1.13 -1.42
CA ALA A 77 13.38 2.27 -1.94
C ALA A 77 13.70 3.33 -0.89
N GLY A 78 13.30 3.14 0.37
CA GLY A 78 13.54 4.10 1.46
C GLY A 78 12.65 5.35 1.39
N ARG A 79 11.63 5.36 0.52
CA ARG A 79 10.71 6.48 0.31
C ARG A 79 9.47 6.38 1.20
N SER A 80 8.74 7.50 1.30
CA SER A 80 7.44 7.59 1.98
C SER A 80 6.31 7.28 1.00
N VAL A 81 5.21 6.71 1.51
CA VAL A 81 3.95 6.55 0.78
C VAL A 81 2.99 7.67 1.18
N LEU A 82 2.39 8.33 0.19
CA LEU A 82 1.33 9.31 0.36
C LEU A 82 0.02 8.71 -0.15
N LEU A 83 -1.01 8.70 0.70
CA LEU A 83 -2.36 8.23 0.35
C LEU A 83 -3.34 9.40 0.40
N GLY A 84 -4.31 9.41 -0.51
CA GLY A 84 -5.30 10.47 -0.67
C GLY A 84 -5.68 10.65 -2.13
N SER A 85 -6.63 11.54 -2.40
CA SER A 85 -6.88 12.03 -3.75
C SER A 85 -5.82 13.06 -4.15
N SER A 86 -5.65 13.29 -5.46
CA SER A 86 -4.73 14.31 -5.97
C SER A 86 -5.08 15.72 -5.45
N GLU A 87 -6.36 16.01 -5.21
CA GLU A 87 -6.79 17.27 -4.59
C GLU A 87 -6.37 17.37 -3.13
N GLN A 88 -6.42 16.28 -2.36
CA GLN A 88 -5.96 16.26 -0.97
C GLN A 88 -4.45 16.45 -0.87
N ILE A 89 -3.69 15.82 -1.77
CA ILE A 89 -2.23 16.02 -1.90
C ILE A 89 -1.92 17.49 -2.17
N ARG A 90 -2.59 18.10 -3.15
CA ARG A 90 -2.44 19.51 -3.50
C ARG A 90 -2.84 20.43 -2.35
N ALA A 91 -3.95 20.17 -1.68
CA ALA A 91 -4.44 20.95 -0.54
C ALA A 91 -3.46 20.90 0.65
N ALA A 92 -2.77 19.78 0.84
CA ALA A 92 -1.70 19.63 1.83
C ALA A 92 -0.38 20.32 1.43
N GLY A 93 -0.28 20.84 0.20
CA GLY A 93 0.93 21.48 -0.33
C GLY A 93 2.08 20.51 -0.57
N LEU A 94 1.78 19.22 -0.74
CA LEU A 94 2.77 18.18 -1.00
C LEU A 94 3.04 18.07 -2.50
N VAL A 95 4.29 17.79 -2.86
CA VAL A 95 4.73 17.53 -4.24
C VAL A 95 5.28 16.10 -4.30
N PRO A 96 4.50 15.14 -4.81
CA PRO A 96 4.95 13.76 -4.91
C PRO A 96 6.16 13.60 -5.83
N GLU A 97 7.05 12.68 -5.45
CA GLU A 97 8.14 12.21 -6.32
C GLU A 97 7.57 11.47 -7.53
N LEU A 98 6.55 10.65 -7.29
CA LEU A 98 5.90 9.83 -8.30
C LEU A 98 4.43 9.65 -7.92
N SER A 99 3.53 9.72 -8.89
CA SER A 99 2.11 9.41 -8.72
C SER A 99 1.75 8.14 -9.46
N VAL A 100 1.19 7.15 -8.75
CA VAL A 100 0.74 5.88 -9.32
C VAL A 100 -0.76 5.67 -9.12
N ALA A 101 -1.47 5.35 -10.21
CA ALA A 101 -2.93 5.24 -10.23
C ALA A 101 -3.45 4.11 -11.15
N PHE A 102 -4.71 3.73 -10.97
CA PHE A 102 -5.44 2.85 -11.91
C PHE A 102 -6.22 3.62 -12.98
N THR A 103 -6.35 4.93 -12.84
CA THR A 103 -7.03 5.79 -13.81
C THR A 103 -6.22 7.08 -14.02
N PRO A 104 -6.23 7.66 -15.23
CA PRO A 104 -5.54 8.92 -15.51
C PRO A 104 -5.99 10.06 -14.59
N GLU A 105 -7.27 10.15 -14.26
CA GLU A 105 -7.87 11.25 -13.50
C GLU A 105 -7.41 11.28 -12.04
N SER A 106 -6.96 10.15 -11.50
CA SER A 106 -6.48 10.06 -10.13
C SER A 106 -5.00 10.44 -9.99
N LEU A 107 -4.26 10.57 -11.11
CA LEU A 107 -2.86 11.01 -11.06
C LEU A 107 -2.74 12.44 -10.52
N CYS A 108 -1.70 12.69 -9.75
CA CYS A 108 -1.27 14.04 -9.38
C CYS A 108 -0.42 14.59 -10.53
N GLU A 109 -0.86 15.70 -11.14
CA GLU A 109 -0.16 16.37 -12.25
C GLU A 109 1.14 17.04 -11.78
N GLU A 110 1.21 17.39 -10.50
CA GLU A 110 2.37 18.03 -9.88
C GLU A 110 3.50 17.04 -9.55
N ALA A 111 3.27 15.73 -9.71
CA ALA A 111 4.28 14.72 -9.47
C ALA A 111 5.37 14.74 -10.55
N GLU A 112 6.63 14.49 -10.17
CA GLU A 112 7.76 14.48 -11.13
C GLU A 112 7.60 13.36 -12.19
N ALA A 113 7.09 12.20 -11.76
CA ALA A 113 6.72 11.11 -12.65
C ALA A 113 5.29 10.63 -12.40
N GLN A 114 4.63 10.16 -13.46
CA GLN A 114 3.26 9.64 -13.42
C GLN A 114 3.23 8.23 -13.99
N VAL A 115 2.52 7.33 -13.31
CA VAL A 115 2.50 5.90 -13.64
C VAL A 115 1.07 5.38 -13.64
N LEU A 116 0.65 4.81 -14.76
CA LEU A 116 -0.62 4.10 -14.86
C LEU A 116 -0.40 2.61 -14.75
N VAL A 117 -1.10 1.99 -13.81
CA VAL A 117 -1.02 0.56 -13.55
C VAL A 117 -2.32 -0.08 -14.02
N PRO A 118 -2.29 -1.10 -14.88
CA PRO A 118 -3.53 -1.74 -15.30
C PRO A 118 -4.19 -2.45 -14.11
N PRO A 119 -5.51 -2.26 -13.90
CA PRO A 119 -6.22 -2.88 -12.78
C PRO A 119 -6.31 -4.40 -12.93
N ALA A 120 -6.44 -4.90 -14.18
CA ALA A 120 -6.47 -6.32 -14.45
C ALA A 120 -5.17 -7.00 -14.00
N SER A 121 -5.29 -7.99 -13.12
CA SER A 121 -4.15 -8.58 -12.43
C SER A 121 -3.06 -9.17 -13.33
N LEU A 122 -3.43 -9.76 -14.47
CA LEU A 122 -2.48 -10.39 -15.42
C LEU A 122 -2.14 -9.49 -16.62
N ALA A 123 -2.53 -8.22 -16.59
CA ALA A 123 -2.17 -7.29 -17.65
C ALA A 123 -0.65 -7.09 -17.69
N LEU A 124 -0.07 -7.29 -18.88
CA LEU A 124 1.35 -7.12 -19.15
C LEU A 124 1.72 -5.68 -19.50
N ARG A 125 0.71 -4.84 -19.77
CA ARG A 125 0.82 -3.43 -20.15
C ARG A 125 -0.50 -2.72 -19.91
N TRP A 126 -0.49 -1.39 -19.94
CA TRP A 126 -1.69 -0.56 -20.02
C TRP A 126 -2.51 -0.91 -21.28
N PRO A 127 -3.84 -1.07 -21.17
CA PRO A 127 -4.66 -1.60 -22.27
C PRO A 127 -4.88 -0.59 -23.40
N GLU A 128 -4.81 0.71 -23.10
CA GLU A 128 -5.10 1.81 -24.02
C GLU A 128 -3.82 2.56 -24.42
N GLU A 129 -3.97 3.65 -25.19
CA GLU A 129 -2.87 4.59 -25.41
C GLU A 129 -2.58 5.34 -24.10
N LEU A 130 -1.31 5.39 -23.71
CA LEU A 130 -0.90 6.12 -22.52
C LEU A 130 -0.96 7.64 -22.78
N PRO A 131 -1.39 8.46 -21.80
CA PRO A 131 -1.22 9.90 -21.88
C PRO A 131 0.25 10.26 -22.04
N ALA A 132 0.53 11.43 -22.63
CA ALA A 132 1.89 11.90 -22.83
C ALA A 132 2.65 11.97 -21.50
N LEU A 133 3.90 11.49 -21.50
CA LEU A 133 4.81 11.50 -20.34
C LEU A 133 4.36 10.61 -19.16
N VAL A 134 3.34 9.76 -19.35
CA VAL A 134 2.93 8.77 -18.35
C VAL A 134 3.59 7.43 -18.66
N LEU A 135 4.16 6.82 -17.62
CA LEU A 135 4.84 5.53 -17.68
C LEU A 135 3.86 4.36 -17.48
N ASP A 136 4.17 3.23 -18.08
CA ASP A 136 3.42 1.98 -17.93
C ASP A 136 3.87 1.21 -16.68
N GLY A 137 3.03 1.24 -15.65
CA GLY A 137 3.26 0.54 -14.39
C GLY A 137 3.19 -0.99 -14.45
N ALA A 138 2.97 -1.57 -15.63
CA ALA A 138 3.18 -2.98 -15.91
C ALA A 138 4.33 -3.20 -16.89
N ALA A 139 4.32 -2.58 -18.07
CA ALA A 139 5.31 -2.86 -19.10
C ALA A 139 6.70 -2.29 -18.75
N ASP A 140 6.77 -1.02 -18.34
CA ASP A 140 8.05 -0.37 -18.01
C ASP A 140 8.64 -0.96 -16.74
N LEU A 141 7.78 -1.27 -15.76
CA LEU A 141 8.15 -1.93 -14.51
C LEU A 141 8.87 -3.26 -14.72
N MET A 142 8.54 -4.01 -15.78
CA MET A 142 9.15 -5.32 -16.03
C MET A 142 10.62 -5.26 -16.46
N HIS A 143 11.12 -4.10 -16.88
CA HIS A 143 12.53 -3.90 -17.22
C HIS A 143 13.44 -3.86 -15.98
N TYR A 144 12.87 -3.64 -14.79
CA TYR A 144 13.63 -3.55 -13.56
C TYR A 144 14.04 -4.93 -13.03
N PRO A 145 15.22 -5.07 -12.39
CA PRO A 145 15.68 -6.37 -11.88
C PRO A 145 14.79 -6.95 -10.78
N ASP A 146 14.77 -8.28 -10.68
CA ASP A 146 14.07 -9.02 -9.60
C ASP A 146 14.80 -8.95 -8.25
N ARG A 147 15.87 -8.16 -8.16
CA ARG A 147 16.69 -7.97 -6.96
C ARG A 147 17.04 -6.51 -6.81
N PHE A 148 16.85 -6.00 -5.61
CA PHE A 148 17.18 -4.64 -5.23
C PHE A 148 17.80 -4.66 -3.84
N THR A 149 18.87 -3.91 -3.63
CA THR A 149 19.45 -3.72 -2.30
C THR A 149 18.64 -2.66 -1.59
N PRO A 150 17.88 -2.98 -0.52
CA PRO A 150 17.00 -2.01 0.13
C PRO A 150 17.77 -0.77 0.58
N VAL A 151 17.17 0.41 0.35
CA VAL A 151 17.75 1.67 0.81
C VAL A 151 17.48 1.79 2.31
N SER A 152 18.55 1.90 3.09
CA SER A 152 18.45 1.98 4.55
C SER A 152 17.83 3.31 4.99
N ALA A 153 16.63 3.27 5.54
CA ALA A 153 15.96 4.44 6.12
C ALA A 153 15.97 4.39 7.66
N ALA A 154 16.10 5.56 8.28
CA ALA A 154 16.05 5.71 9.73
C ALA A 154 14.62 5.54 10.27
N GLY A 155 14.48 5.08 11.53
CA GLY A 155 13.18 4.77 12.12
C GLY A 155 12.26 5.98 12.33
N ASP A 156 12.84 7.18 12.43
CA ASP A 156 12.16 8.46 12.60
C ASP A 156 11.77 9.14 11.27
N LEU A 157 12.19 8.58 10.12
CA LEU A 157 11.70 9.04 8.82
C LEU A 157 10.24 8.66 8.64
N MET A 158 9.49 9.56 8.01
CA MET A 158 8.12 9.29 7.57
C MET A 158 8.10 8.11 6.60
N CYS A 159 7.02 7.33 6.65
CA CYS A 159 6.83 6.21 5.74
C CYS A 159 5.42 6.10 5.19
N LEU A 160 4.42 6.62 5.92
CA LEU A 160 3.04 6.60 5.50
C LEU A 160 2.38 7.91 5.95
N SER A 161 1.86 8.66 4.99
CA SER A 161 1.02 9.84 5.24
C SER A 161 -0.34 9.59 4.62
N ASP A 162 -1.35 9.46 5.45
CA ASP A 162 -2.72 9.25 5.01
C ASP A 162 -3.53 10.55 5.13
N LEU A 163 -3.98 11.04 3.98
CA LEU A 163 -4.78 12.25 3.81
C LEU A 163 -6.27 11.95 3.62
N THR A 164 -6.68 10.67 3.62
CA THR A 164 -8.07 10.28 3.38
C THR A 164 -8.97 10.62 4.56
N THR A 165 -8.43 10.74 5.78
CA THR A 165 -9.15 11.23 6.96
C THR A 165 -9.70 12.61 6.67
N GLU A 166 -11.04 12.75 6.69
CA GLU A 166 -11.75 13.95 6.26
C GLU A 166 -11.09 15.25 6.75
N MET A 167 -10.69 16.12 5.82
CA MET A 167 -10.66 17.55 6.10
C MET A 167 -12.06 17.92 6.55
N ALA A 168 -12.26 18.14 7.86
CA ALA A 168 -13.51 18.66 8.39
C ALA A 168 -13.97 19.82 7.51
N ALA A 169 -15.19 19.73 6.95
CA ALA A 169 -15.75 20.73 6.07
C ALA A 169 -15.56 22.13 6.66
N PRO A 170 -15.29 23.18 5.85
CA PRO A 170 -15.11 24.53 6.38
C PRO A 170 -16.35 24.90 7.19
N ALA A 171 -16.16 25.14 8.49
CA ALA A 171 -17.23 25.53 9.38
C ALA A 171 -17.97 26.72 8.78
N ALA A 172 -19.30 26.60 8.68
CA ALA A 172 -20.15 27.70 8.24
C ALA A 172 -19.85 28.96 9.08
N PRO A 173 -19.81 30.16 8.48
CA PRO A 173 -19.49 31.38 9.23
C PRO A 173 -20.56 31.63 10.30
N GLY A 174 -20.23 31.45 11.58
CA GLY A 174 -21.12 31.83 12.69
C GLY A 174 -21.16 30.95 13.94
N ALA A 175 -20.39 29.87 14.06
CA ALA A 175 -20.35 29.07 15.29
C ALA A 175 -19.42 29.71 16.36
N PRO A 176 -19.84 29.82 17.63
CA PRO A 176 -19.03 30.42 18.69
C PRO A 176 -17.80 29.56 19.01
N ALA A 177 -16.65 30.22 19.20
CA ALA A 177 -15.36 29.62 19.45
C ALA A 177 -15.34 28.84 20.78
N GLY A 178 -15.43 27.51 20.69
CA GLY A 178 -15.04 26.58 21.75
C GLY A 178 -13.56 26.22 21.60
N THR A 179 -12.76 26.45 22.63
CA THR A 179 -11.36 26.06 22.69
C THR A 179 -11.22 24.54 22.76
N GLY A 180 -10.95 23.91 21.62
CA GLY A 180 -10.43 22.55 21.53
C GLY A 180 -9.22 22.53 20.60
N PRO A 181 -8.05 21.99 21.01
CA PRO A 181 -6.96 21.82 20.08
C PRO A 181 -7.10 20.46 19.41
N SER A 182 -7.46 20.44 18.12
CA SER A 182 -6.87 19.50 17.16
C SER A 182 -7.29 19.95 15.76
N GLY A 183 -6.43 20.71 15.09
CA GLY A 183 -6.46 20.71 13.63
C GLY A 183 -6.11 19.29 13.21
N ASP A 184 -7.05 18.61 12.58
CA ASP A 184 -6.92 17.20 12.22
C ASP A 184 -5.76 17.07 11.23
N ARG A 185 -4.63 16.55 11.72
CA ARG A 185 -3.45 16.36 10.89
C ARG A 185 -3.65 15.10 10.05
N PRO A 186 -3.08 15.06 8.83
CA PRO A 186 -2.86 13.80 8.12
C PRO A 186 -2.32 12.76 9.09
N SER A 187 -2.82 11.52 9.02
CA SER A 187 -2.31 10.46 9.87
C SER A 187 -0.93 10.06 9.32
N ALA A 188 0.10 10.70 9.86
CA ALA A 188 1.49 10.52 9.46
C ALA A 188 2.19 9.59 10.43
N LEU A 189 2.80 8.53 9.90
CA LEU A 189 3.54 7.53 10.65
C LEU A 189 4.99 7.49 10.17
N THR A 190 5.90 7.59 11.14
CA THR A 190 7.29 7.17 10.93
C THR A 190 7.37 5.66 10.80
N ARG A 191 8.49 5.17 10.26
CA ARG A 191 8.78 3.73 10.16
C ARG A 191 8.66 3.03 11.52
N ALA A 192 9.23 3.63 12.57
CA ALA A 192 9.16 3.08 13.92
C ALA A 192 7.73 3.10 14.49
N GLN A 193 6.94 4.14 14.20
CA GLN A 193 5.54 4.22 14.64
C GLN A 193 4.67 3.18 13.95
N LEU A 194 4.84 2.98 12.63
CA LEU A 194 4.12 1.95 11.88
C LEU A 194 4.42 0.56 12.44
N VAL A 195 5.71 0.23 12.67
CA VAL A 195 6.12 -1.04 13.27
C VAL A 195 5.53 -1.21 14.68
N ALA A 196 5.60 -0.18 15.53
CA ALA A 196 5.04 -0.23 16.87
C ALA A 196 3.52 -0.49 16.85
N ARG A 197 2.80 0.08 15.88
CA ARG A 197 1.36 -0.13 15.71
C ARG A 197 1.03 -1.55 15.24
N VAL A 198 1.83 -2.11 14.33
CA VAL A 198 1.73 -3.53 13.92
C VAL A 198 1.96 -4.46 15.12
N GLU A 199 3.00 -4.23 15.91
CA GLU A 199 3.32 -5.05 17.09
C GLU A 199 2.21 -4.95 18.16
N ALA A 200 1.68 -3.75 18.40
CA ALA A 200 0.56 -3.54 19.33
C ALA A 200 -0.70 -4.28 18.87
N ALA A 201 -1.02 -4.26 17.57
CA ALA A 201 -2.14 -5.00 16.99
C ALA A 201 -1.95 -6.52 17.07
N CYS A 202 -0.72 -7.01 16.87
CA CYS A 202 -0.40 -8.42 17.07
C CYS A 202 -0.64 -8.86 18.53
N ALA A 203 -0.31 -8.01 19.50
CA ALA A 203 -0.52 -8.29 20.91
C ALA A 203 -2.01 -8.27 21.31
N SER A 204 -2.80 -7.33 20.77
CA SER A 204 -4.23 -7.18 21.08
C SER A 204 -5.11 -8.26 20.45
N THR A 205 -4.71 -8.78 19.29
CA THR A 205 -5.40 -9.91 18.62
C THR A 205 -5.36 -11.19 19.48
N GLY A 206 -4.55 -11.19 20.54
CA GLY A 206 -4.31 -12.35 21.37
C GLY A 206 -3.48 -13.35 20.59
N ALA A 207 -2.36 -13.77 21.16
CA ALA A 207 -1.82 -15.07 20.84
C ALA A 207 -2.81 -16.13 21.34
N ASP A 208 -3.98 -16.24 20.71
CA ASP A 208 -4.65 -17.52 20.59
C ASP A 208 -3.68 -18.33 19.74
N LYS A 209 -2.73 -19.00 20.42
CA LYS A 209 -1.69 -19.89 19.88
C LYS A 209 -2.30 -21.10 19.11
N ARG A 210 -3.57 -21.01 18.73
CA ARG A 210 -4.43 -21.99 18.07
C ARG A 210 -5.45 -21.37 17.10
N SER A 211 -5.33 -20.12 16.65
CA SER A 211 -5.98 -19.79 15.38
C SER A 211 -5.31 -20.64 14.31
N ALA A 212 -5.94 -21.77 13.97
CA ALA A 212 -5.42 -22.74 13.02
C ALA A 212 -5.36 -22.16 11.59
N SER A 213 -6.01 -21.01 11.38
CA SER A 213 -6.07 -20.36 10.09
C SER A 213 -4.71 -19.82 9.68
N ARG A 214 -4.20 -20.36 8.57
CA ARG A 214 -2.97 -19.91 7.92
C ARG A 214 -3.16 -18.59 7.16
N ALA A 215 -4.40 -18.11 7.05
CA ALA A 215 -4.77 -16.90 6.34
C ALA A 215 -5.67 -15.99 7.19
N VAL A 216 -5.71 -14.70 6.88
CA VAL A 216 -6.63 -13.73 7.50
C VAL A 216 -7.22 -12.84 6.42
N LEU A 217 -8.52 -12.61 6.51
CA LEU A 217 -9.24 -11.73 5.59
C LEU A 217 -9.04 -10.28 6.01
N VAL A 218 -8.56 -9.46 5.09
CA VAL A 218 -8.37 -8.01 5.22
C VAL A 218 -9.54 -7.35 4.48
N ARG A 219 -10.56 -6.90 5.23
CA ARG A 219 -11.81 -6.34 4.68
C ARG A 219 -11.84 -4.82 4.65
N SER A 220 -10.80 -4.14 5.13
CA SER A 220 -10.79 -2.68 5.19
C SER A 220 -10.94 -2.07 3.79
N PRO A 221 -11.96 -1.24 3.53
CA PRO A 221 -12.07 -0.48 2.28
C PRO A 221 -11.08 0.69 2.25
N ASP A 222 -10.57 1.09 3.42
CA ASP A 222 -9.52 2.09 3.55
C ASP A 222 -8.14 1.49 3.28
N THR A 223 -7.40 2.09 2.34
CA THR A 223 -6.07 1.61 1.90
C THR A 223 -5.04 1.69 3.02
N ALA A 224 -5.04 2.73 3.85
CA ALA A 224 -4.05 2.89 4.91
C ALA A 224 -4.20 1.80 5.99
N GLN A 225 -5.43 1.52 6.38
CA GLN A 225 -5.80 0.47 7.31
C GLN A 225 -5.57 -0.93 6.69
N MET A 226 -5.89 -1.13 5.41
CA MET A 226 -5.61 -2.37 4.67
C MET A 226 -4.11 -2.69 4.70
N LEU A 227 -3.23 -1.72 4.41
CA LEU A 227 -1.77 -1.91 4.46
C LEU A 227 -1.30 -2.32 5.86
N GLN A 228 -1.84 -1.70 6.91
CA GLN A 228 -1.52 -2.06 8.31
C GLN A 228 -1.97 -3.49 8.64
N GLU A 229 -3.18 -3.89 8.24
CA GLU A 229 -3.73 -5.24 8.45
C GLU A 229 -2.92 -6.31 7.71
N VAL A 230 -2.46 -6.02 6.48
CA VAL A 230 -1.53 -6.86 5.72
C VAL A 230 -0.22 -7.06 6.48
N LEU A 231 0.38 -5.98 7.00
CA LEU A 231 1.62 -6.08 7.80
C LEU A 231 1.42 -6.90 9.08
N VAL A 232 0.27 -6.78 9.76
CA VAL A 232 -0.09 -7.59 10.93
C VAL A 232 -0.23 -9.07 10.55
N ALA A 233 -0.88 -9.38 9.43
CA ALA A 233 -0.99 -10.75 8.91
C ALA A 233 0.39 -11.38 8.70
N TRP A 234 1.28 -10.66 7.99
CA TRP A 234 2.63 -11.13 7.71
C TRP A 234 3.47 -11.27 8.98
N ARG A 235 3.38 -10.30 9.90
CA ARG A 235 4.10 -10.34 11.17
C ARG A 235 3.72 -11.53 12.04
N THR A 236 2.47 -11.99 11.92
CA THR A 236 1.93 -13.18 12.60
C THR A 236 2.13 -14.48 11.80
N GLY A 237 2.85 -14.44 10.67
CA GLY A 237 3.14 -15.61 9.85
C GLY A 237 1.96 -16.11 9.00
N ARG A 238 0.91 -15.31 8.85
CA ARG A 238 -0.29 -15.64 8.08
C ARG A 238 -0.24 -15.05 6.67
N THR A 239 -1.02 -15.61 5.77
CA THR A 239 -1.32 -15.05 4.45
C THR A 239 -2.34 -13.93 4.61
N ALA A 240 -2.08 -12.75 4.07
CA ALA A 240 -3.08 -11.69 3.96
C ALA A 240 -3.99 -11.96 2.76
N VAL A 241 -5.30 -11.95 2.97
CA VAL A 241 -6.30 -12.11 1.90
C VAL A 241 -7.04 -10.79 1.74
N VAL A 242 -6.71 -10.04 0.68
CA VAL A 242 -7.27 -8.72 0.38
C VAL A 242 -8.41 -8.86 -0.63
N LEU A 243 -9.45 -8.04 -0.48
CA LEU A 243 -10.55 -7.95 -1.43
C LEU A 243 -10.45 -6.63 -2.20
N THR A 244 -10.73 -6.66 -3.51
CA THR A 244 -10.89 -5.40 -4.29
C THR A 244 -12.17 -4.68 -3.86
N PRO A 245 -12.29 -3.35 -4.07
CA PRO A 245 -13.48 -2.60 -3.65
C PRO A 245 -14.80 -3.10 -4.23
N GLU A 246 -14.75 -3.67 -5.43
CA GLU A 246 -15.91 -4.18 -6.16
C GLU A 246 -16.34 -5.57 -5.66
N ALA A 247 -15.51 -6.24 -4.85
CA ALA A 247 -15.79 -7.56 -4.33
C ALA A 247 -16.91 -7.50 -3.26
N GLY A 248 -18.04 -8.13 -3.57
CA GLY A 248 -19.18 -8.25 -2.67
C GLY A 248 -18.99 -9.26 -1.54
N ASP A 249 -20.01 -9.36 -0.68
CA ASP A 249 -20.04 -10.34 0.43
C ASP A 249 -19.96 -11.79 -0.04
N ASP A 250 -20.42 -12.08 -1.26
CA ASP A 250 -20.33 -13.39 -1.89
C ASP A 250 -18.89 -13.78 -2.23
N VAL A 251 -18.11 -12.85 -2.78
CA VAL A 251 -16.66 -13.01 -3.02
C VAL A 251 -15.92 -13.16 -1.69
N ALA A 252 -16.24 -12.33 -0.70
CA ALA A 252 -15.67 -12.44 0.65
C ALA A 252 -15.94 -13.82 1.27
N ALA A 253 -17.18 -14.31 1.17
CA ALA A 253 -17.55 -15.63 1.68
C ALA A 253 -16.84 -16.76 0.90
N ALA A 254 -16.63 -16.60 -0.41
CA ALA A 254 -15.86 -17.54 -1.21
C ALA A 254 -14.39 -17.59 -0.77
N ALA A 255 -13.76 -16.42 -0.58
CA ALA A 255 -12.38 -16.31 -0.09
C ALA A 255 -12.21 -16.97 1.28
N VAL A 256 -13.13 -16.72 2.22
CA VAL A 256 -13.12 -17.36 3.56
C VAL A 256 -13.14 -18.88 3.46
N ARG A 257 -14.01 -19.44 2.61
CA ARG A 257 -14.12 -20.89 2.43
C ARG A 257 -12.89 -21.48 1.74
N GLN A 258 -12.39 -20.83 0.68
CA GLN A 258 -11.26 -21.34 -0.12
C GLN A 258 -9.95 -21.29 0.65
N GLU A 259 -9.73 -20.23 1.44
CA GLU A 259 -8.50 -20.03 2.20
C GLU A 259 -8.56 -20.61 3.63
N GLY A 260 -9.69 -21.25 3.99
CA GLY A 260 -9.89 -21.88 5.29
C GLY A 260 -9.83 -20.90 6.46
N ILE A 261 -10.33 -19.67 6.27
CA ILE A 261 -10.27 -18.60 7.26
C ILE A 261 -11.30 -18.86 8.37
N THR A 262 -10.82 -19.00 9.60
CA THR A 262 -11.69 -19.13 10.78
C THR A 262 -11.79 -17.79 11.49
N GLY A 263 -13.02 -17.38 11.82
CA GLY A 263 -13.31 -16.17 12.61
C GLY A 263 -12.98 -16.32 14.09
#